data_AF-A0A1J5KPW0-F1
#
_entry.id   AF-A0A1J5KPW0-F1
#
_cell.length_a   1.000
_cell.length_b   1.000
_cell.length_c   1.000
_cell.angle_alpha   90.00
_cell.angle_beta   90.00
_cell.angle_gamma   90.00
#
_symmetry.space_group_name_H-M   'P 1'
#
loop_
_entity.id
_entity.type
_entity.pdbx_description
1 polymer ?
#
loop_
_entity_poly.entity_id
_entity_poly.type
_entity_poly.pdbx_seq_one_letter_code
_entity_poly.pdbx_strand_id
1 'polypeptide(L)'
;MDKASSFEINTTHFNKKLVIATQGSAFKNAITSNIINHYKNDSIYIKVIDIDGLHDIKPKKFDAIVILHTWESWQPPQSVKLFLNRTRLYYNKIIVFTTSGSGNSKMEDIDAVTGESNLNNTKKYSDIIINKLRPLLK
;
A
#
# COMPACT_ATOMS: atom_id res chain seq x y z
N MET A 1 -5.15 -15.56 3.53
CA MET A 1 -5.68 -14.47 2.67
C MET A 1 -5.45 -14.84 1.22
N ASP A 2 -6.25 -14.28 0.31
CA ASP A 2 -6.08 -14.51 -1.13
C ASP A 2 -4.88 -13.73 -1.67
N LYS A 3 -4.30 -14.23 -2.78
CA LYS A 3 -3.29 -13.48 -3.53
C LYS A 3 -3.94 -12.38 -4.35
N ALA A 4 -3.36 -11.19 -4.33
CA ALA A 4 -3.79 -10.10 -5.19
C ALA A 4 -3.26 -10.28 -6.63
N SER A 5 -4.10 -9.98 -7.62
CA SER A 5 -3.66 -9.93 -9.02
C SER A 5 -2.72 -8.74 -9.24
N SER A 6 -1.62 -8.98 -9.93
CA SER A 6 -0.68 -7.93 -10.32
C SER A 6 -1.07 -7.33 -11.66
N PHE A 7 -1.06 -6.01 -11.77
CA PHE A 7 -1.37 -5.28 -13.01
C PHE A 7 -0.77 -3.88 -12.96
N GLU A 8 -0.75 -3.21 -14.11
CA GLU A 8 -0.13 -1.89 -14.26
C GLU A 8 -1.12 -0.93 -14.92
N ILE A 9 -1.08 0.34 -14.51
CA ILE A 9 -1.86 1.44 -15.07
C ILE A 9 -0.88 2.49 -15.56
N ASN A 10 -1.21 3.09 -16.71
CA ASN A 10 -0.40 4.10 -17.39
C ASN A 10 0.98 3.58 -17.86
N THR A 11 1.84 4.49 -18.32
CA THR A 11 3.14 4.17 -18.93
C THR A 11 4.31 4.36 -17.96
N THR A 12 5.32 3.50 -18.06
CA THR A 12 6.57 3.58 -17.29
C THR A 12 7.42 4.80 -17.61
N HIS A 13 7.08 5.54 -18.68
CA HIS A 13 7.72 6.79 -19.10
C HIS A 13 7.35 7.98 -18.21
N PHE A 14 6.28 7.88 -17.42
CA PHE A 14 5.95 8.93 -16.47
C PHE A 14 7.01 9.03 -15.37
N ASN A 15 7.33 10.28 -15.02
CA ASN A 15 8.35 10.59 -14.01
C ASN A 15 7.90 10.13 -12.62
N LYS A 16 6.60 10.19 -12.34
CA LYS A 16 6.01 9.79 -11.06
C LYS A 16 5.61 8.32 -11.07
N LYS A 17 6.03 7.58 -10.04
CA LYS A 17 5.85 6.14 -9.94
C LYS A 17 5.31 5.74 -8.56
N LEU A 18 4.14 5.12 -8.57
CA LEU A 18 3.48 4.55 -7.42
C LEU A 18 3.48 3.02 -7.53
N VAL A 19 3.81 2.34 -6.44
CA VAL A 19 3.52 0.90 -6.28
C VAL A 19 2.55 0.69 -5.12
N ILE A 20 1.54 -0.14 -5.35
CA ILE A 20 0.56 -0.59 -4.34
C ILE A 20 0.76 -2.09 -4.18
N ALA A 21 1.35 -2.50 -3.06
CA ALA A 21 1.46 -3.89 -2.65
C ALA A 21 0.29 -4.24 -1.72
N THR A 22 -0.53 -5.23 -2.07
CA THR A 22 -1.74 -5.54 -1.32
C THR A 22 -1.95 -7.04 -1.16
N GLN A 23 -2.50 -7.47 -0.03
CA GLN A 23 -3.12 -8.79 0.08
C GLN A 23 -4.54 -8.75 -0.51
N GLY A 24 -5.00 -9.88 -1.06
CA GLY A 24 -6.35 -10.02 -1.62
C GLY A 24 -7.42 -10.02 -0.52
N SER A 25 -8.40 -9.12 -0.65
CA SER A 25 -9.66 -9.12 0.11
C SER A 25 -10.61 -8.08 -0.48
N ALA A 26 -11.92 -8.24 -0.35
CA ALA A 26 -12.89 -7.26 -0.83
C ALA A 26 -12.59 -5.83 -0.32
N PHE A 27 -12.21 -5.70 0.96
CA PHE A 27 -11.87 -4.42 1.58
C PHE A 27 -10.61 -3.78 0.99
N LYS A 28 -9.49 -4.51 0.89
CA LYS A 28 -8.23 -3.97 0.34
C LYS A 28 -8.30 -3.74 -1.17
N ASN A 29 -9.08 -4.57 -1.88
CA ASN A 29 -9.38 -4.37 -3.29
C ASN A 29 -10.14 -3.05 -3.48
N ALA A 30 -11.17 -2.77 -2.68
CA ALA A 30 -11.89 -1.51 -2.73
C ALA A 30 -10.99 -0.29 -2.45
N ILE A 31 -10.10 -0.38 -1.44
CA ILE A 31 -9.13 0.70 -1.17
C ILE A 31 -8.21 0.92 -2.39
N THR A 32 -7.67 -0.16 -2.96
CA THR A 32 -6.79 -0.12 -4.13
C THR A 32 -7.50 0.50 -5.33
N SER A 33 -8.74 0.09 -5.62
CA SER A 33 -9.56 0.66 -6.70
C SER A 33 -9.84 2.14 -6.50
N ASN A 34 -10.12 2.58 -5.28
CA ASN A 34 -10.33 4.01 -4.98
C ASN A 34 -9.07 4.84 -5.22
N ILE A 35 -7.90 4.34 -4.82
CA ILE A 35 -6.61 5.00 -5.07
C ILE A 35 -6.34 5.08 -6.57
N ILE A 36 -6.52 3.98 -7.31
CA ILE A 36 -6.36 3.97 -8.77
C ILE A 36 -7.31 4.96 -9.43
N ASN A 37 -8.60 4.94 -9.06
CA ASN A 37 -9.59 5.84 -9.65
C ASN A 37 -9.26 7.32 -9.43
N HIS A 38 -8.59 7.65 -8.32
CA HIS A 38 -8.12 9.01 -8.05
C HIS A 38 -6.97 9.43 -8.96
N TYR A 39 -6.01 8.54 -9.24
CA TYR A 39 -4.76 8.88 -9.93
C TYR A 39 -4.66 8.39 -11.39
N LYS A 40 -5.59 7.56 -11.89
CA LYS A 40 -5.47 6.91 -13.21
C LYS A 40 -5.37 7.89 -14.39
N ASN A 41 -5.94 9.09 -14.25
CA ASN A 41 -5.90 10.12 -15.30
C ASN A 41 -4.70 11.07 -15.15
N ASP A 42 -3.89 10.90 -14.10
CA ASP A 42 -2.70 11.71 -13.87
C ASP A 42 -1.49 11.11 -14.62
N SER A 43 -0.44 11.92 -14.78
CA SER A 43 0.84 11.48 -15.36
C SER A 43 1.68 10.67 -14.33
N ILE A 44 1.08 9.60 -13.80
CA ILE A 44 1.66 8.73 -12.77
C ILE A 44 1.57 7.28 -13.25
N TYR A 45 2.70 6.58 -13.24
CA TYR A 45 2.73 5.13 -13.42
C TYR A 45 2.30 4.46 -12.13
N ILE A 46 1.32 3.56 -12.20
CA ILE A 46 0.83 2.83 -11.03
C ILE A 46 1.03 1.33 -11.27
N LYS A 47 1.75 0.68 -10.36
CA LYS A 47 1.93 -0.76 -10.34
C LYS A 47 1.22 -1.37 -9.14
N VAL A 48 0.31 -2.32 -9.37
CA VAL A 48 -0.32 -3.11 -8.32
C VAL A 48 0.33 -4.49 -8.29
N ILE A 49 0.71 -4.94 -7.11
CA ILE A 49 1.29 -6.26 -6.88
C ILE A 49 0.71 -6.92 -5.63
N ASP A 50 0.85 -8.24 -5.54
CA ASP A 50 0.72 -8.95 -4.28
C ASP A 50 1.88 -8.57 -3.33
N ILE A 51 1.63 -8.62 -2.01
CA ILE A 51 2.67 -8.35 -0.99
C ILE A 51 3.89 -9.27 -1.13
N ASP A 52 3.73 -10.49 -1.64
CA ASP A 52 4.84 -11.40 -1.89
C ASP A 52 5.83 -10.80 -2.89
N GLY A 53 5.39 -9.96 -3.83
CA GLY A 53 6.25 -9.27 -4.79
C GLY A 53 7.10 -8.14 -4.22
N LEU A 54 6.96 -7.80 -2.93
CA LEU A 54 7.75 -6.72 -2.29
C LEU A 54 9.26 -7.00 -2.31
N HIS A 55 9.69 -8.26 -2.41
CA HIS A 55 11.12 -8.62 -2.47
C HIS A 55 11.83 -8.04 -3.70
N ASP A 56 11.12 -7.85 -4.81
CA ASP A 56 11.66 -7.29 -6.05
C ASP A 56 11.61 -5.76 -6.12
N ILE A 57 10.81 -5.13 -5.26
CA ILE A 57 10.64 -3.68 -5.25
C ILE A 57 11.89 -2.99 -4.69
N LYS A 58 12.47 -2.12 -5.52
CA LYS A 58 13.56 -1.21 -5.14
C LYS A 58 12.98 0.16 -4.82
N PRO A 59 12.89 0.60 -3.55
CA PRO A 59 12.20 1.83 -3.21
C PRO A 59 12.72 3.06 -3.93
N LYS A 60 14.03 3.12 -4.22
CA LYS A 60 14.62 4.24 -4.97
C LYS A 60 13.99 4.50 -6.35
N LYS A 61 13.32 3.51 -6.94
CA LYS A 61 12.67 3.62 -8.27
C LYS A 61 11.24 4.18 -8.21
N PHE A 62 10.69 4.38 -7.03
CA PHE A 62 9.32 4.81 -6.82
C PHE A 62 9.28 6.07 -5.95
N ASP A 63 8.35 6.97 -6.25
CA ASP A 63 8.08 8.19 -5.48
C ASP A 63 7.22 7.88 -4.26
N ALA A 64 6.34 6.89 -4.38
CA ALA A 64 5.51 6.42 -3.28
C ALA A 64 5.27 4.91 -3.32
N ILE A 65 5.11 4.31 -2.14
CA ILE A 65 4.83 2.90 -1.94
C ILE A 65 3.67 2.79 -0.95
N VAL A 66 2.61 2.10 -1.34
CA VAL A 66 1.50 1.75 -0.44
C VAL A 66 1.55 0.26 -0.15
N ILE A 67 1.46 -0.11 1.13
CA ILE A 67 1.41 -1.52 1.55
C ILE A 67 0.10 -1.73 2.30
N LEU A 68 -0.80 -2.56 1.76
CA LEU A 68 -2.06 -2.95 2.40
C LEU A 68 -1.95 -4.40 2.88
N HIS A 69 -1.86 -4.61 4.19
CA HIS A 69 -1.72 -5.96 4.74
C HIS A 69 -2.56 -6.16 6.00
N THR A 70 -2.66 -7.42 6.42
CA THR A 70 -3.35 -7.86 7.64
C THR A 70 -2.31 -8.37 8.62
N TRP A 71 -2.54 -8.22 9.92
CA TRP A 71 -1.83 -8.99 10.93
C TRP A 71 -2.43 -10.39 11.00
N GLU A 72 -1.58 -11.39 10.89
CA GLU A 72 -1.94 -12.81 10.97
C GLU A 72 -1.16 -13.42 12.14
N SER A 73 -1.82 -14.17 13.02
CA SER A 73 -1.18 -14.75 14.21
C SER A 73 -0.35 -13.74 15.03
N TRP A 74 -0.89 -12.53 15.22
CA TRP A 74 -0.27 -11.41 15.96
C TRP A 74 1.04 -10.85 15.35
N GLN A 75 1.28 -11.08 14.07
CA GLN A 75 2.46 -10.56 13.37
C GLN A 75 2.13 -10.08 11.94
N PRO A 76 2.91 -9.14 11.37
CA PRO A 76 2.81 -8.82 9.96
C PRO A 76 3.28 -10.00 9.09
N PRO A 77 2.86 -10.08 7.81
CA PRO A 77 3.37 -11.05 6.87
C PRO A 77 4.90 -10.90 6.72
N GLN A 78 5.59 -12.03 6.53
CA GLN A 78 7.05 -12.05 6.47
C GLN A 78 7.59 -11.18 5.33
N SER A 79 6.93 -11.15 4.17
CA SER A 79 7.29 -10.31 3.03
C SER A 79 7.25 -8.81 3.38
N VAL A 80 6.22 -8.37 4.10
CA VAL A 80 6.08 -7.00 4.60
C VAL A 80 7.15 -6.67 5.64
N LYS A 81 7.37 -7.56 6.62
CA LYS A 81 8.38 -7.38 7.68
C LYS A 81 9.79 -7.23 7.09
N LEU A 82 10.18 -8.13 6.18
CA LEU A 82 11.49 -8.10 5.52
C LEU A 82 11.65 -6.84 4.67
N PHE A 83 10.60 -6.45 3.93
CA PHE A 83 10.61 -5.23 3.13
C PHE A 83 10.81 -3.99 4.00
N LEU A 84 10.02 -3.82 5.06
CA LEU A 84 10.13 -2.65 5.93
C LEU A 84 11.49 -2.62 6.65
N ASN A 85 12.01 -3.75 7.12
CA ASN A 85 13.33 -3.81 7.76
C ASN A 85 14.47 -3.37 6.83
N ARG A 86 14.45 -3.80 5.54
CA ARG A 86 15.51 -3.44 4.58
C ARG A 86 15.36 -2.05 3.95
N THR A 87 14.27 -1.33 4.22
CA THR A 87 13.92 -0.07 3.54
C THR A 87 13.74 1.13 4.47
N ARG A 88 14.28 1.06 5.69
CA ARG A 88 14.22 2.14 6.73
C ARG A 88 14.52 3.54 6.20
N LEU A 89 15.51 3.68 5.32
CA LEU A 89 15.89 4.97 4.71
C LEU A 89 14.81 5.60 3.81
N TYR A 90 13.74 4.87 3.49
CA TYR A 90 12.67 5.30 2.57
C TYR A 90 11.29 5.37 3.25
N TYR A 91 11.21 5.32 4.58
CA TYR A 91 9.94 5.34 5.30
C TYR A 91 9.10 6.60 5.01
N ASN A 92 9.76 7.73 4.72
CA ASN A 92 9.10 8.98 4.35
C ASN A 92 8.24 8.89 3.07
N LYS A 93 8.38 7.82 2.27
CA LYS A 93 7.56 7.57 1.08
C LYS A 93 6.83 6.22 1.10
N ILE A 94 6.84 5.52 2.22
CA ILE A 94 6.13 4.25 2.41
C ILE A 94 4.93 4.51 3.31
N ILE A 95 3.74 4.24 2.79
CA ILE A 95 2.48 4.33 3.52
C ILE A 95 2.01 2.91 3.79
N VAL A 96 1.92 2.56 5.07
CA VAL A 96 1.46 1.22 5.50
C VAL A 96 0.03 1.33 6.01
N PHE A 97 -0.85 0.48 5.50
CA PHE A 97 -2.19 0.26 6.03
C PHE A 97 -2.27 -1.16 6.59
N THR A 98 -2.61 -1.25 7.86
CA THR A 98 -2.66 -2.51 8.60
C THR A 98 -4.08 -2.80 9.05
N THR A 99 -4.63 -3.92 8.59
CA THR A 99 -5.85 -4.50 9.15
C THR A 99 -5.54 -5.44 10.29
N SER A 100 -6.27 -5.35 11.40
CA SER A 100 -6.21 -6.29 12.52
C SER A 100 -7.61 -6.47 13.12
N GLY A 101 -7.82 -7.54 13.87
CA GLY A 101 -9.12 -7.81 14.51
C GLY A 101 -9.56 -6.70 15.48
N SER A 102 -8.60 -6.02 16.13
CA SER A 102 -8.86 -4.88 17.04
C SER A 102 -8.65 -3.51 16.38
N GLY A 103 -8.27 -3.47 15.11
CA GLY A 103 -8.02 -2.23 14.36
C GLY A 103 -6.81 -1.40 14.79
N ASN A 104 -6.00 -1.85 15.76
CA ASN A 104 -4.96 -1.04 16.40
C ASN A 104 -3.52 -1.59 16.24
N SER A 105 -3.34 -2.74 15.57
CA SER A 105 -2.02 -3.33 15.43
C SER A 105 -1.15 -2.62 14.39
N LYS A 106 0.10 -2.34 14.74
CA LYS A 106 1.15 -1.81 13.84
C LYS A 106 2.52 -2.29 14.28
N MET A 107 3.47 -2.32 13.34
CA MET A 107 4.87 -2.53 13.67
C MET A 107 5.42 -1.33 14.45
N GLU A 108 6.33 -1.60 15.39
CA GLU A 108 7.12 -0.55 16.06
C GLU A 108 7.90 0.25 15.00
N ASP A 109 8.05 1.56 15.22
CA ASP A 109 8.71 2.51 14.31
C ASP A 109 8.06 2.71 12.93
N ILE A 110 6.87 2.14 12.68
CA ILE A 110 6.12 2.37 11.44
C ILE A 110 4.93 3.30 11.71
N ASP A 111 4.90 4.44 11.01
CA ASP A 111 3.70 5.29 10.91
C ASP A 111 2.65 4.64 10.00
N ALA A 112 1.95 3.63 10.55
CA ALA A 112 0.90 2.90 9.86
C ALA A 112 -0.49 3.50 10.14
N VAL A 113 -1.32 3.53 9.11
CA VAL A 113 -2.78 3.67 9.26
C VAL A 113 -3.33 2.30 9.69
N THR A 114 -4.05 2.25 10.79
CA THR A 114 -4.63 1.00 11.31
C THR A 114 -6.15 1.04 11.25
N GLY A 115 -6.78 -0.12 11.07
CA GLY A 115 -8.22 -0.22 11.09
C GLY A 115 -8.75 -1.64 10.92
N GLU A 116 -10.04 -1.81 11.13
CA GLU A 116 -10.73 -3.07 10.80
C GLU A 116 -11.13 -3.12 9.32
N SER A 117 -11.30 -4.33 8.78
CA SER A 117 -11.75 -4.55 7.39
C SER A 117 -13.26 -4.37 7.22
N ASN A 118 -13.77 -3.17 7.53
CA ASN A 118 -15.18 -2.82 7.33
C ASN A 118 -15.38 -2.08 6.00
N LEU A 119 -16.17 -2.66 5.09
CA LEU A 119 -16.41 -2.10 3.75
C LEU A 119 -16.94 -0.66 3.75
N ASN A 120 -17.74 -0.28 4.76
CA ASN A 120 -18.27 1.08 4.89
C ASN A 120 -17.17 2.12 5.15
N ASN A 121 -16.02 1.69 5.66
CA ASN A 121 -14.88 2.55 5.94
C ASN A 121 -13.88 2.62 4.79
N THR A 122 -14.08 1.90 3.68
CA THR A 122 -13.14 1.89 2.54
C THR A 122 -12.87 3.29 2.01
N LYS A 123 -13.92 4.11 1.80
CA LYS A 123 -13.77 5.50 1.37
C LYS A 123 -12.93 6.32 2.37
N LYS A 124 -13.25 6.23 3.67
CA LYS A 124 -12.52 6.94 4.74
C LYS A 124 -11.02 6.62 4.69
N TYR A 125 -10.66 5.33 4.60
CA TYR A 125 -9.27 4.91 4.58
C TYR A 125 -8.56 5.23 3.27
N SER A 126 -9.27 5.13 2.13
CA SER A 126 -8.76 5.62 0.84
C SER A 126 -8.43 7.11 0.90
N ASP A 127 -9.32 7.94 1.44
CA ASP A 127 -9.10 9.39 1.56
C ASP A 127 -7.87 9.70 2.44
N ILE A 128 -7.65 8.96 3.53
CA ILE A 128 -6.45 9.07 4.37
C ILE A 128 -5.18 8.74 3.58
N ILE A 129 -5.17 7.61 2.85
CA ILE A 129 -4.02 7.19 2.06
C ILE A 129 -3.73 8.18 0.94
N ILE A 130 -4.76 8.66 0.23
CA ILE A 130 -4.65 9.67 -0.83
C ILE A 130 -4.06 10.97 -0.28
N ASN A 131 -4.50 11.41 0.90
CA ASN A 131 -3.94 12.62 1.52
C ASN A 131 -2.45 12.46 1.87
N LYS A 132 -2.01 11.27 2.31
CA LYS A 132 -0.58 10.96 2.52
C LYS A 132 0.20 10.84 1.20
N LEU A 133 -0.42 10.36 0.11
CA LEU A 133 0.19 10.23 -1.22
C LEU A 133 0.37 11.58 -1.92
N ARG A 134 -0.56 12.52 -1.74
CA ARG A 134 -0.56 13.82 -2.42
C ARG A 134 0.78 14.57 -2.37
N PRO A 135 1.46 14.75 -1.21
CA PRO A 135 2.76 15.43 -1.19
C PRO A 135 3.90 14.63 -1.87
N LEU A 136 3.77 13.32 -2.03
CA LEU A 136 4.79 12.46 -2.65
C LEU A 136 4.67 12.43 -4.19
N LEU A 137 3.44 12.56 -4.68
CA LEU A 137 3.10 12.43 -6.10
C LEU A 137 2.82 13.77 -6.80
N LYS A 138 2.97 14.90 -6.09
CA LYS A 138 2.97 16.25 -6.67
C LYS A 138 4.12 16.48 -7.63
#